data_AF-A0A1Q7YQ22-F1
#
_entry.id   AF-A0A1Q7YQ22-F1
#
_cell.length_a   1.000
_cell.length_b   1.000
_cell.length_c   1.000
_cell.angle_alpha   90.00
_cell.angle_beta   90.00
_cell.angle_gamma   90.00
#
_symmetry.space_group_name_H-M   'P 1'
#
loop_
_entity.id
_entity.type
_entity.pdbx_description
1 polymer ?
#
loop_
_entity_poly.entity_id
_entity_poly.type
_entity_poly.pdbx_seq_one_letter_code
_entity_poly.pdbx_strand_id
1 'polypeptide(L)'
;MVGDLEASMRGLVVLAAGGKHAAEADLDAFMEQRRETGNFWSAVLELVSSHPYLCKRVAALRELHQPGSVEPVGRNILAYPLAPIFGLAAAGTGGGAAGLLVMVAVIGIVAAIAIPSLLRARVAANESAAIGDTRSVIAAEAAYAQASGSAYGTLECLQSPGQCLSGHQGNPAFLSPQQAARQKSGYGRTLHLREDQGSFAYVLVPLVPGQTGVRGFCGDARGVICFTVDGQPPRVVNGECDLDSCTALR
;
A
#
# COMPACT_ATOMS: atom_id res chain seq x y z
N MET A 1 -58.21 12.82 -1.78
CA MET A 1 -57.20 13.51 -2.61
C MET A 1 -56.50 12.46 -3.45
N VAL A 2 -56.92 12.30 -4.70
CA VAL A 2 -56.26 11.42 -5.66
C VAL A 2 -55.50 12.35 -6.60
N GLY A 3 -54.18 12.22 -6.70
CA GLY A 3 -53.34 13.03 -7.59
C GLY A 3 -52.30 13.95 -6.93
N ASP A 4 -52.13 13.91 -5.60
CA ASP A 4 -51.05 14.66 -4.94
C ASP A 4 -49.70 13.94 -5.10
N LEU A 5 -48.84 14.52 -5.94
CA LEU A 5 -47.50 14.01 -6.24
C LEU A 5 -46.61 14.00 -4.98
N GLU A 6 -46.68 15.03 -4.16
CA GLU A 6 -45.83 15.14 -2.97
C GLU A 6 -46.23 14.10 -1.92
N ALA A 7 -47.53 13.93 -1.67
CA ALA A 7 -48.03 12.90 -0.76
C ALA A 7 -47.62 11.48 -1.22
N SER A 8 -47.61 11.23 -2.53
CA SER A 8 -47.21 9.94 -3.11
C SER A 8 -45.72 9.66 -2.92
N MET A 9 -44.87 10.66 -3.17
CA MET A 9 -43.41 10.57 -2.95
C MET A 9 -43.09 10.39 -1.47
N ARG A 10 -43.70 11.19 -0.59
CA ARG A 10 -43.54 11.05 0.86
C ARG A 10 -44.03 9.70 1.36
N GLY A 11 -45.12 9.16 0.80
CA GLY A 11 -45.60 7.81 1.12
C GLY A 11 -44.53 6.73 0.88
N LEU A 12 -43.79 6.79 -0.22
CA LEU A 12 -42.67 5.88 -0.48
C LEU A 12 -41.52 6.06 0.52
N VAL A 13 -41.20 7.30 0.89
CA VAL A 13 -40.13 7.59 1.87
C VAL A 13 -40.54 7.14 3.27
N VAL A 14 -41.80 7.31 3.68
CA VAL A 14 -42.36 6.86 4.96
C VAL A 14 -42.16 5.35 5.15
N LEU A 15 -42.40 4.56 4.10
CA LEU A 15 -42.24 3.11 4.15
C LEU A 15 -40.79 2.67 4.40
N ALA A 16 -39.80 3.51 4.06
CA ALA A 16 -38.39 3.19 4.22
C ALA A 16 -37.75 3.83 5.47
N ALA A 17 -38.04 5.11 5.72
CA ALA A 17 -37.42 5.90 6.80
C ALA A 17 -38.29 6.02 8.06
N GLY A 18 -39.55 5.58 8.00
CA GLY A 18 -40.54 5.76 9.08
C GLY A 18 -41.16 7.16 9.08
N GLY A 19 -42.32 7.29 9.73
CA GLY A 19 -43.15 8.50 9.67
C GLY A 19 -42.49 9.78 10.19
N LYS A 20 -41.63 9.67 11.21
CA LYS A 20 -40.93 10.82 11.79
C LYS A 20 -39.91 11.43 10.82
N HIS A 21 -39.10 10.60 10.18
CA HIS A 21 -38.01 11.06 9.31
C HIS A 21 -38.49 11.43 7.90
N ALA A 22 -39.58 10.81 7.42
CA ALA A 22 -40.14 11.13 6.12
C ALA A 22 -40.89 12.48 6.07
N ALA A 23 -41.35 12.97 7.23
CA ALA A 23 -41.95 14.30 7.33
C ALA A 23 -40.90 15.41 7.14
N GLU A 24 -39.68 15.21 7.63
CA GLU A 24 -38.58 16.17 7.59
C GLU A 24 -37.67 16.01 6.34
N ALA A 25 -37.86 14.94 5.57
CA ALA A 25 -37.01 14.65 4.41
C ALA A 25 -37.21 15.66 3.26
N ASP A 26 -36.09 16.17 2.75
CA ASP A 26 -36.03 16.92 1.49
C ASP A 26 -36.06 15.92 0.32
N LEU A 27 -37.16 15.96 -0.44
CA LEU A 27 -37.40 15.04 -1.54
C LEU A 27 -36.49 15.33 -2.74
N ASP A 28 -36.16 16.60 -2.98
CA ASP A 28 -35.28 17.01 -4.09
C ASP A 28 -33.87 16.53 -3.84
N ALA A 29 -33.34 16.79 -2.64
CA ALA A 29 -32.03 16.28 -2.23
C ALA A 29 -32.00 14.73 -2.23
N PHE A 30 -33.09 14.08 -1.82
CA PHE A 30 -33.20 12.63 -1.84
C PHE A 30 -33.19 12.04 -3.25
N MET A 31 -33.88 12.67 -4.21
CA MET A 31 -33.84 12.25 -5.62
C MET A 31 -32.49 12.52 -6.28
N GLU A 32 -31.76 13.52 -5.82
CA GLU A 32 -30.42 13.83 -6.33
C GLU A 32 -29.41 12.72 -6.01
N GLN A 33 -29.58 12.00 -4.90
CA GLN A 33 -28.77 10.81 -4.55
C GLN A 33 -28.79 9.72 -5.61
N ARG A 34 -29.78 9.73 -6.54
CA ARG A 34 -29.78 8.84 -7.70
C ARG A 34 -28.50 8.95 -8.52
N ARG A 35 -27.83 10.10 -8.58
CA ARG A 35 -26.60 10.23 -9.37
C ARG A 35 -25.50 9.28 -8.90
N GLU A 36 -25.41 9.01 -7.59
CA GLU A 36 -24.43 8.07 -7.02
C GLU A 36 -24.76 6.61 -7.30
N THR A 37 -26.02 6.31 -7.66
CA THR A 37 -26.43 4.94 -8.00
C THR A 37 -25.88 4.46 -9.35
N GLY A 38 -25.34 5.37 -10.18
CA GLY A 38 -24.65 5.03 -11.42
C GLY A 38 -23.26 4.45 -11.22
N ASN A 39 -22.70 4.55 -10.02
CA ASN A 39 -21.36 4.03 -9.68
C ASN A 39 -21.31 2.50 -9.79
N PHE A 40 -20.10 1.98 -9.99
CA PHE A 40 -19.86 0.56 -10.27
C PHE A 40 -20.55 -0.38 -9.26
N TRP A 41 -20.28 -0.23 -7.96
CA TRP A 41 -20.85 -1.10 -6.93
C TRP A 41 -22.36 -0.94 -6.77
N SER A 42 -22.86 0.28 -6.89
CA SER A 42 -24.29 0.58 -6.87
C SER A 42 -25.02 -0.07 -8.05
N ALA A 43 -24.42 -0.03 -9.25
CA ALA A 43 -24.97 -0.66 -10.44
C ALA A 43 -24.99 -2.19 -10.34
N VAL A 44 -23.97 -2.82 -9.73
CA VAL A 44 -23.94 -4.26 -9.47
C VAL A 44 -25.08 -4.66 -8.54
N LEU A 45 -25.25 -3.96 -7.41
CA LEU A 45 -26.32 -4.23 -6.45
C LEU A 45 -27.71 -4.01 -7.06
N GLU A 46 -27.88 -2.97 -7.88
CA GLU A 46 -29.14 -2.69 -8.57
C GLU A 46 -29.50 -3.79 -9.59
N LEU A 47 -28.52 -4.34 -10.30
CA LEU A 47 -28.72 -5.44 -11.25
C LEU A 47 -29.09 -6.77 -10.57
N VAL A 48 -28.71 -6.93 -9.31
CA VAL A 48 -29.02 -8.12 -8.49
C VAL A 48 -30.35 -7.95 -7.74
N SER A 49 -30.83 -6.71 -7.57
CA SER A 49 -32.09 -6.43 -6.90
C SER A 49 -33.28 -6.65 -7.82
N SER A 50 -34.41 -7.08 -7.24
CA SER A 50 -35.69 -7.17 -7.95
C SER A 50 -36.30 -5.80 -8.28
N HIS A 51 -35.81 -4.74 -7.64
CA HIS A 51 -36.35 -3.39 -7.76
C HIS A 51 -35.24 -2.31 -7.69
N PRO A 52 -35.38 -1.20 -8.43
CA PRO A 52 -34.43 -0.10 -8.39
C PRO A 52 -34.42 0.61 -7.03
N TYR A 53 -33.35 1.35 -6.75
CA TYR A 53 -33.19 2.12 -5.52
C TYR A 53 -34.39 3.04 -5.23
N LEU A 54 -34.68 3.24 -3.94
CA LEU A 54 -35.81 4.06 -3.50
C LEU A 54 -35.78 5.46 -4.10
N CYS A 55 -34.62 6.13 -4.10
CA CYS A 55 -34.46 7.46 -4.71
C CYS A 55 -34.85 7.46 -6.20
N LYS A 56 -34.52 6.40 -6.97
CA LYS A 56 -34.98 6.22 -8.37
C LYS A 56 -36.48 6.07 -8.49
N ARG A 57 -37.10 5.32 -7.58
CA ARG A 57 -38.55 5.09 -7.56
C ARG A 57 -39.31 6.37 -7.20
N VAL A 58 -38.79 7.15 -6.25
CA VAL A 58 -39.36 8.46 -5.90
C VAL A 58 -39.26 9.42 -7.08
N ALA A 59 -38.11 9.49 -7.77
CA ALA A 59 -37.98 10.33 -8.96
C ALA A 59 -38.83 9.87 -10.15
N ALA A 60 -39.07 8.56 -10.29
CA ALA A 60 -39.98 8.04 -11.30
C ALA A 60 -41.43 8.53 -11.10
N LEU A 61 -41.87 8.80 -9.85
CA LEU A 61 -43.19 9.40 -9.61
C LEU A 61 -43.28 10.83 -10.16
N ARG A 62 -42.21 11.63 -9.98
CA ARG A 62 -42.15 12.99 -10.53
C ARG A 62 -42.17 12.96 -12.05
N GLU A 63 -41.40 12.06 -12.66
CA GLU A 63 -41.38 11.88 -14.12
C GLU A 63 -42.73 11.43 -14.68
N LEU A 64 -43.46 10.54 -13.97
CA LEU A 64 -44.81 10.11 -14.37
C LEU A 64 -45.82 11.26 -14.37
N HIS A 65 -45.69 12.20 -13.44
CA HIS A 65 -46.59 13.36 -13.33
C HIS A 65 -46.17 14.50 -14.26
N GLN A 66 -44.87 14.70 -14.45
CA GLN A 66 -44.27 15.75 -15.29
C GLN A 66 -43.18 15.12 -16.18
N PRO A 67 -43.55 14.66 -17.40
CA PRO A 67 -42.61 14.05 -18.31
C PRO A 67 -41.48 15.02 -18.68
N GLY A 68 -40.23 14.54 -18.66
CA GLY A 68 -39.02 15.32 -18.95
C GLY A 68 -38.48 16.12 -17.76
N SER A 69 -39.06 16.00 -16.57
CA SER A 69 -38.58 16.69 -15.37
C SER A 69 -37.38 16.01 -14.70
N VAL A 70 -37.13 14.74 -15.01
CA VAL A 70 -36.11 13.94 -14.35
C VAL A 70 -35.20 13.24 -15.38
N GLU A 71 -33.91 13.58 -15.36
CA GLU A 71 -32.93 12.89 -16.22
C GLU A 71 -32.71 11.42 -15.78
N PRO A 72 -32.62 10.48 -16.75
CA PRO A 72 -32.32 9.09 -16.48
C PRO A 72 -30.85 8.90 -16.11
N VAL A 73 -30.58 8.24 -14.97
CA VAL A 73 -29.22 7.89 -14.55
C VAL A 73 -28.85 6.51 -15.08
N GLY A 74 -27.87 6.46 -15.99
CA GLY A 74 -27.33 5.22 -16.55
C GLY A 74 -26.58 4.37 -15.51
N ARG A 75 -26.44 3.07 -15.81
CA ARG A 75 -25.64 2.13 -15.02
C ARG A 75 -24.24 2.01 -15.59
N ASN A 76 -23.27 1.70 -14.73
CA ASN A 76 -21.92 1.39 -15.19
C ASN A 76 -21.93 0.10 -16.03
N ILE A 77 -21.38 0.15 -17.25
CA ILE A 77 -21.36 -0.98 -18.20
C ILE A 77 -20.59 -2.18 -17.63
N LEU A 78 -19.54 -1.93 -16.84
CA LEU A 78 -18.73 -3.00 -16.22
C LEU A 78 -19.50 -3.77 -15.15
N ALA A 79 -20.66 -3.28 -14.67
CA ALA A 79 -21.47 -3.99 -13.70
C ALA A 79 -22.21 -5.19 -14.30
N TYR A 80 -22.52 -5.18 -15.60
CA TYR A 80 -23.29 -6.25 -16.27
C TYR A 80 -22.62 -7.63 -16.23
N PRO A 81 -21.33 -7.80 -16.57
CA PRO A 81 -20.68 -9.11 -16.48
C PRO A 81 -20.48 -9.59 -15.03
N LEU A 82 -20.43 -8.67 -14.07
CA LEU A 82 -20.19 -8.97 -12.65
C LEU A 82 -21.47 -9.20 -11.85
N ALA A 83 -22.60 -8.64 -12.26
CA ALA A 83 -23.87 -8.79 -11.57
C ALA A 83 -24.31 -10.26 -11.39
N PRO A 84 -24.17 -11.17 -12.36
CA PRO A 84 -24.48 -12.59 -12.15
C PRO A 84 -23.62 -13.23 -11.05
N ILE A 85 -22.34 -12.83 -10.97
CA ILE A 85 -21.39 -13.35 -9.98
C ILE A 85 -21.81 -12.96 -8.56
N PHE A 86 -22.20 -11.71 -8.36
CA PHE A 86 -22.66 -11.21 -7.05
C PHE A 86 -24.12 -11.59 -6.75
N GLY A 87 -24.97 -11.71 -7.77
CA GLY A 87 -26.39 -12.02 -7.61
C GLY A 87 -26.68 -13.46 -7.26
N LEU A 88 -25.88 -14.38 -7.78
CA LEU A 88 -25.88 -15.78 -7.36
C LEU A 88 -25.47 -15.94 -5.88
N ALA A 89 -24.83 -14.96 -5.25
CA ALA A 89 -24.48 -15.01 -3.82
C ALA A 89 -25.54 -14.38 -2.91
N ALA A 90 -26.39 -13.49 -3.44
CA ALA A 90 -27.35 -12.70 -2.67
C ALA A 90 -28.80 -13.24 -2.73
N ALA A 91 -29.18 -13.95 -3.80
CA ALA A 91 -30.54 -14.47 -3.95
C ALA A 91 -30.72 -15.80 -3.20
N GLY A 92 -31.46 -15.77 -2.08
CA GLY A 92 -31.81 -16.94 -1.27
C GLY A 92 -32.67 -18.02 -1.96
N THR A 93 -32.94 -17.92 -3.26
CA THR A 93 -33.60 -18.96 -4.06
C THR A 93 -32.57 -19.65 -4.96
N GLY A 94 -31.74 -20.50 -4.34
CA GLY A 94 -30.75 -21.36 -5.04
C GLY A 94 -29.31 -20.82 -5.08
N GLY A 95 -29.04 -19.64 -4.53
CA GLY A 95 -27.72 -18.99 -4.49
C GLY A 95 -26.91 -19.17 -3.19
N GLY A 96 -27.38 -19.97 -2.24
CA GLY A 96 -26.58 -20.35 -1.06
C GLY A 96 -25.40 -21.24 -1.45
N ALA A 97 -24.24 -21.06 -0.79
CA ALA A 97 -22.95 -21.73 -1.05
C ALA A 97 -22.38 -21.57 -2.47
N ALA A 98 -23.14 -21.77 -3.54
CA ALA A 98 -22.69 -21.68 -4.93
C ALA A 98 -22.16 -20.28 -5.30
N GLY A 99 -22.88 -19.20 -4.99
CA GLY A 99 -22.37 -17.84 -5.24
C GLY A 99 -21.16 -17.49 -4.39
N LEU A 100 -21.11 -18.00 -3.16
CA LEU A 100 -19.96 -17.87 -2.25
C LEU A 100 -18.72 -18.60 -2.79
N LEU A 101 -18.90 -19.79 -3.37
CA LEU A 101 -17.84 -20.55 -4.04
C LEU A 101 -17.34 -19.84 -5.30
N VAL A 102 -18.22 -19.23 -6.10
CA VAL A 102 -17.80 -18.42 -7.25
C VAL A 102 -16.99 -17.20 -6.79
N MET A 103 -17.41 -16.53 -5.71
CA MET A 103 -16.66 -15.42 -5.14
C MET A 103 -15.27 -15.84 -4.66
N VAL A 104 -15.18 -16.93 -3.87
CA VAL A 104 -13.91 -17.48 -3.40
C VAL A 104 -13.04 -17.92 -4.58
N ALA A 105 -13.61 -18.49 -5.63
CA ALA A 105 -12.88 -18.87 -6.84
C ALA A 105 -12.30 -17.65 -7.57
N VAL A 106 -13.09 -16.59 -7.77
CA VAL A 106 -12.61 -15.36 -8.42
C VAL A 106 -11.53 -14.67 -7.58
N ILE A 107 -11.74 -14.53 -6.27
CA ILE A 107 -10.74 -13.98 -5.34
C ILE A 107 -9.48 -14.85 -5.37
N GLY A 108 -9.63 -16.17 -5.39
CA GLY A 108 -8.53 -17.13 -5.46
C GLY A 108 -7.71 -17.01 -6.74
N ILE A 109 -8.35 -16.83 -7.91
CA ILE A 109 -7.66 -16.60 -9.20
C ILE A 109 -6.88 -15.29 -9.17
N VAL A 110 -7.50 -14.20 -8.71
CA VAL A 110 -6.83 -12.89 -8.60
C VAL A 110 -5.66 -12.97 -7.62
N ALA A 111 -5.88 -13.59 -6.45
CA ALA A 111 -4.84 -13.78 -5.45
C ALA A 111 -3.69 -14.66 -5.97
N ALA A 112 -3.97 -15.72 -6.73
CA ALA A 112 -2.94 -16.58 -7.30
C ALA A 112 -2.00 -15.84 -8.26
N ILE A 113 -2.50 -14.83 -8.99
CA ILE A 113 -1.68 -13.98 -9.88
C ILE A 113 -1.03 -12.83 -9.09
N ALA A 114 -1.77 -12.23 -8.17
CA ALA A 114 -1.32 -11.06 -7.42
C ALA A 114 -0.28 -11.41 -6.35
N ILE A 115 -0.45 -12.49 -5.57
CA ILE A 115 0.49 -12.89 -4.51
C ILE A 115 1.93 -13.02 -5.02
N PRO A 116 2.24 -13.78 -6.10
CA PRO A 116 3.62 -13.92 -6.55
C PRO A 116 4.20 -12.59 -7.05
N SER A 117 3.40 -11.75 -7.71
CA SER A 117 3.86 -10.43 -8.18
C SER A 117 4.05 -9.45 -7.03
N LEU A 118 3.18 -9.46 -6.02
CA LEU A 118 3.29 -8.66 -4.80
C LEU A 118 4.51 -9.06 -3.96
N LEU A 119 4.82 -10.35 -3.85
CA LEU A 119 6.02 -10.83 -3.17
C LEU A 119 7.29 -10.36 -3.87
N ARG A 120 7.36 -10.48 -5.21
CA ARG A 120 8.48 -9.94 -6.00
C ARG A 120 8.62 -8.43 -5.86
N ALA A 121 7.51 -7.69 -5.87
CA ALA A 121 7.50 -6.25 -5.68
C ALA A 121 8.04 -5.85 -4.30
N ARG A 122 7.68 -6.59 -3.24
CA ARG A 122 8.22 -6.37 -1.89
C ARG A 122 9.72 -6.63 -1.82
N VAL A 123 10.21 -7.72 -2.43
CA VAL A 123 11.65 -8.02 -2.52
C VAL A 123 12.41 -6.88 -3.22
N ALA A 124 11.90 -6.41 -4.37
CA ALA A 124 12.51 -5.31 -5.12
C ALA A 124 12.51 -3.99 -4.32
N ALA A 125 11.44 -3.71 -3.57
CA ALA A 125 11.36 -2.54 -2.70
C ALA A 125 12.37 -2.61 -1.54
N ASN A 126 12.51 -3.77 -0.91
CA ASN A 126 13.48 -4.00 0.16
C ASN A 126 14.93 -3.84 -0.36
N GLU A 127 15.23 -4.39 -1.53
CA GLU A 127 16.55 -4.23 -2.18
C GLU A 127 16.84 -2.77 -2.53
N SER A 128 15.86 -2.04 -3.05
CA SER A 128 15.99 -0.61 -3.34
C SER A 128 16.24 0.20 -2.06
N ALA A 129 15.56 -0.16 -0.98
CA ALA A 129 15.77 0.45 0.34
C ALA A 129 17.16 0.13 0.90
N ALA A 130 17.67 -1.09 0.73
CA ALA A 130 19.02 -1.49 1.15
C ALA A 130 20.10 -0.69 0.41
N ILE A 131 19.94 -0.47 -0.90
CA ILE A 131 20.87 0.36 -1.69
C ILE A 131 20.83 1.82 -1.22
N GLY A 132 19.63 2.38 -1.01
CA GLY A 132 19.48 3.75 -0.49
C GLY A 132 20.05 3.91 0.93
N ASP A 133 19.88 2.90 1.78
CA ASP A 133 20.45 2.83 3.12
C ASP A 133 21.98 2.80 3.07
N THR A 134 22.56 1.98 2.19
CA THR A 134 24.02 1.91 1.95
C THR A 134 24.59 3.28 1.60
N ARG A 135 23.96 4.01 0.66
CA ARG A 135 24.37 5.38 0.31
C ARG A 135 24.25 6.35 1.47
N SER A 136 23.21 6.19 2.30
CA SER A 136 22.99 7.04 3.48
C SER A 136 24.07 6.81 4.54
N VAL A 137 24.45 5.55 4.78
CA VAL A 137 25.53 5.20 5.72
C VAL A 137 26.88 5.69 5.20
N ILE A 138 27.18 5.53 3.91
CA ILE A 138 28.42 6.06 3.32
C ILE A 138 28.52 7.58 3.52
N ALA A 139 27.43 8.31 3.30
CA ALA A 139 27.40 9.76 3.52
C ALA A 139 27.57 10.13 5.01
N ALA A 140 26.96 9.36 5.92
CA ALA A 140 27.09 9.56 7.36
C ALA A 140 28.52 9.29 7.85
N GLU A 141 29.15 8.22 7.37
CA GLU A 141 30.55 7.88 7.63
C GLU A 141 31.50 8.94 7.09
N ALA A 142 31.25 9.47 5.90
CA ALA A 142 32.05 10.58 5.36
C ALA A 142 31.95 11.83 6.25
N ALA A 143 30.76 12.16 6.78
CA ALA A 143 30.59 13.27 7.71
C ALA A 143 31.24 13.00 9.08
N TYR A 144 31.15 11.77 9.57
CA TYR A 144 31.82 11.35 10.81
C TYR A 144 33.34 11.45 10.67
N ALA A 145 33.92 11.01 9.55
CA ALA A 145 35.35 11.10 9.27
C ALA A 145 35.87 12.55 9.29
N GLN A 146 35.06 13.52 8.85
CA GLN A 146 35.42 14.94 8.95
C GLN A 146 35.45 15.44 10.40
N ALA A 147 34.58 14.90 11.26
CA ALA A 147 34.53 15.27 12.67
C ALA A 147 35.58 14.54 13.54
N SER A 148 35.99 13.33 13.13
CA SER A 148 36.92 12.46 13.86
C SER A 148 38.40 12.67 13.49
N GLY A 149 38.68 13.40 12.41
CA GLY A 149 40.03 13.54 11.89
C GLY A 149 40.50 12.35 11.05
N SER A 150 39.65 11.87 10.14
CA SER A 150 39.83 10.77 9.16
C SER A 150 39.54 9.34 9.61
N ALA A 151 38.98 9.14 10.81
CA ALA A 151 38.55 7.82 11.28
C ALA A 151 37.05 7.56 11.02
N TYR A 152 36.71 6.32 10.66
CA TYR A 152 35.32 5.86 10.50
C TYR A 152 34.75 5.26 11.78
N GLY A 153 33.42 5.24 11.91
CA GLY A 153 32.70 4.84 13.11
C GLY A 153 31.90 3.55 12.97
N THR A 154 31.34 3.06 14.07
CA THR A 154 30.28 2.04 13.99
C THR A 154 28.91 2.71 13.82
N LEU A 155 27.88 1.93 13.46
CA LEU A 155 26.50 2.44 13.39
C LEU A 155 26.05 3.10 14.70
N GLU A 156 26.47 2.56 15.85
CA GLU A 156 26.22 3.13 17.17
C GLU A 156 26.91 4.49 17.35
N CYS A 157 28.16 4.64 16.88
CA CYS A 157 28.89 5.91 16.90
C CYS A 157 28.27 6.95 15.96
N LEU A 158 27.73 6.54 14.81
CA LEU A 158 27.00 7.44 13.92
C LEU A 158 25.69 7.95 14.54
N GLN A 159 25.02 7.09 15.31
CA GLN A 159 23.78 7.46 16.02
C GLN A 159 24.05 8.35 17.23
N SER A 160 25.11 8.04 18.00
CA SER A 160 25.43 8.70 19.26
C SER A 160 26.89 9.18 19.27
N PRO A 161 27.25 10.16 18.43
CA PRO A 161 28.66 10.52 18.22
C PRO A 161 29.37 11.04 19.47
N GLY A 162 28.63 11.57 20.46
CA GLY A 162 29.23 12.01 21.73
C GLY A 162 29.80 10.88 22.59
N GLN A 163 29.50 9.61 22.29
CA GLN A 163 30.11 8.46 22.97
C GLN A 163 31.46 8.05 22.36
N CYS A 164 31.71 8.43 21.10
CA CYS A 164 32.88 7.97 20.34
C CYS A 164 33.84 9.13 19.97
N LEU A 165 33.34 10.36 19.88
CA LEU A 165 34.11 11.56 19.56
C LEU A 165 34.27 12.44 20.80
N SER A 166 35.51 12.62 21.26
CA SER A 166 35.83 13.53 22.36
C SER A 166 35.52 14.97 21.96
N GLY A 167 34.67 15.64 22.74
CA GLY A 167 34.26 17.03 22.50
C GLY A 167 33.03 17.20 21.61
N HIS A 168 32.44 16.12 21.08
CA HIS A 168 31.20 16.19 20.33
C HIS A 168 29.99 16.06 21.27
N GLN A 169 29.04 17.00 21.19
CA GLN A 169 27.87 17.05 22.11
C GLN A 169 26.77 16.02 21.77
N GLY A 170 27.05 15.09 20.85
CA GLY A 170 26.08 14.10 20.35
C GLY A 170 25.02 14.63 19.38
N ASN A 171 24.94 15.95 19.17
CA ASN A 171 23.98 16.59 18.29
C ASN A 171 24.63 17.61 17.34
N PRO A 172 24.26 17.63 16.04
CA PRO A 172 23.35 16.67 15.38
C PRO A 172 23.99 15.28 15.23
N ALA A 173 23.20 14.22 15.40
CA ALA A 173 23.64 12.86 15.08
C ALA A 173 23.76 12.68 13.55
N PHE A 174 24.67 11.81 13.12
CA PHE A 174 24.88 11.51 11.70
C PHE A 174 23.81 10.58 11.14
N LEU A 175 23.25 9.70 11.98
CA LEU A 175 22.11 8.83 11.67
C LEU A 175 21.03 8.94 12.74
N SER A 176 19.76 8.82 12.32
CA SER A 176 18.65 8.63 13.26
C SER A 176 18.69 7.24 13.90
N PRO A 177 18.02 7.02 15.06
CA PRO A 177 17.91 5.68 15.66
C PRO A 177 17.34 4.62 14.70
N GLN A 178 16.35 4.99 13.87
CA GLN A 178 15.78 4.09 12.87
C GLN A 178 16.77 3.80 11.73
N GLN A 179 17.64 4.76 11.41
CA GLN A 179 18.71 4.59 10.43
C GLN A 179 19.92 3.85 11.00
N ALA A 180 20.12 3.77 12.31
CA ALA A 180 21.21 3.02 12.93
C ALA A 180 20.81 1.60 13.37
N ALA A 181 19.53 1.25 13.28
CA ALA A 181 19.02 -0.07 13.66
C ALA A 181 19.74 -1.22 12.92
N ARG A 182 20.16 -2.27 13.62
CA ARG A 182 20.86 -3.44 13.03
C ARG A 182 20.05 -4.22 12.00
N GLN A 183 18.74 -4.00 11.94
CA GLN A 183 17.87 -4.58 10.93
C GLN A 183 16.94 -3.50 10.38
N LYS A 184 16.79 -3.46 9.06
CA LYS A 184 15.92 -2.50 8.38
C LYS A 184 15.47 -3.05 7.04
N SER A 185 14.20 -2.86 6.70
CA SER A 185 13.62 -3.26 5.41
C SER A 185 13.90 -4.72 5.01
N GLY A 186 13.92 -5.65 5.99
CA GLY A 186 14.16 -7.07 5.71
C GLY A 186 15.65 -7.47 5.55
N TYR A 187 16.57 -6.56 5.83
CA TYR A 187 18.02 -6.78 5.79
C TYR A 187 18.64 -6.68 7.18
N GLY A 188 19.54 -7.60 7.49
CA GLY A 188 20.50 -7.48 8.58
C GLY A 188 21.71 -6.65 8.12
N ARG A 189 22.21 -5.81 9.02
CA ARG A 189 23.18 -4.76 8.70
C ARG A 189 24.40 -4.90 9.61
N THR A 190 25.59 -4.93 9.04
CA THR A 190 26.85 -4.99 9.78
C THR A 190 27.84 -4.00 9.19
N LEU A 191 28.54 -3.28 10.05
CA LEU A 191 29.60 -2.37 9.66
C LEU A 191 30.93 -2.94 10.16
N HIS A 192 31.84 -3.18 9.22
CA HIS A 192 33.17 -3.71 9.46
C HIS A 192 34.19 -2.58 9.33
N LEU A 193 34.86 -2.26 10.42
CA LEU A 193 35.95 -1.29 10.42
C LEU A 193 37.28 -2.01 10.24
N ARG A 194 38.23 -1.34 9.60
CA ARG A 194 39.64 -1.71 9.70
C ARG A 194 40.15 -1.40 11.10
N GLU A 195 41.18 -2.12 11.56
CA GLU A 195 41.74 -1.93 12.91
C GLU A 195 42.20 -0.49 13.19
N ASP A 196 42.71 0.20 12.18
CA ASP A 196 43.12 1.62 12.24
C ASP A 196 41.96 2.61 12.01
N GLN A 197 40.75 2.11 11.77
CA GLN A 197 39.55 2.88 11.42
C GLN A 197 39.71 3.74 10.15
N GLY A 198 40.72 3.46 9.31
CA GLY A 198 41.00 4.21 8.08
C GLY A 198 40.14 3.80 6.88
N SER A 199 39.38 2.71 7.01
CA SER A 199 38.39 2.26 6.03
C SER A 199 37.23 1.52 6.71
N PHE A 200 36.09 1.47 6.03
CA PHE A 200 34.92 0.72 6.45
C PHE A 200 34.27 -0.02 5.29
N ALA A 201 33.68 -1.17 5.61
CA ALA A 201 32.81 -1.92 4.72
C ALA A 201 31.47 -2.16 5.43
N TYR A 202 30.41 -1.68 4.80
CA TYR A 202 29.05 -1.77 5.28
C TYR A 202 28.31 -2.85 4.50
N VAL A 203 27.97 -3.94 5.19
CA VAL A 203 27.38 -5.15 4.61
C VAL A 203 25.92 -5.27 5.00
N LEU A 204 25.07 -5.58 4.01
CA LEU A 204 23.66 -5.87 4.20
C LEU A 204 23.34 -7.23 3.61
N VAL A 205 22.74 -8.10 4.42
CA VAL A 205 22.29 -9.43 3.98
C VAL A 205 20.80 -9.60 4.25
N PRO A 206 20.04 -10.27 3.37
CA PRO A 206 18.63 -10.51 3.60
C PRO A 206 18.44 -11.39 4.85
N LEU A 207 17.54 -11.00 5.74
CA LEU A 207 17.22 -11.77 6.95
C LEU A 207 16.66 -13.17 6.62
N VAL A 208 15.88 -13.27 5.53
CA VAL A 208 15.37 -14.52 4.99
C VAL A 208 15.63 -14.53 3.48
N PRO A 209 16.73 -15.16 3.03
CA PRO A 209 17.06 -15.26 1.62
C PRO A 209 15.89 -15.84 0.80
N GLY A 210 15.59 -15.21 -0.34
CA GLY A 210 14.47 -15.58 -1.20
C GLY A 210 13.10 -15.00 -0.79
N GLN A 211 12.97 -14.40 0.40
CA GLN A 211 11.72 -13.78 0.86
C GLN A 211 11.87 -12.28 1.15
N THR A 212 12.88 -11.89 1.92
CA THR A 212 13.12 -10.47 2.24
C THR A 212 14.04 -9.78 1.24
N GLY A 213 14.86 -10.58 0.56
CA GLY A 213 15.83 -10.16 -0.45
C GLY A 213 16.47 -11.38 -1.12
N VAL A 214 16.99 -11.22 -2.34
CA VAL A 214 17.78 -12.27 -3.01
C VAL A 214 19.26 -11.91 -3.13
N ARG A 215 19.60 -10.62 -2.97
CA ARG A 215 20.99 -10.13 -3.08
C ARG A 215 21.54 -9.69 -1.73
N GLY A 216 22.81 -9.94 -1.48
CA GLY A 216 23.57 -9.26 -0.43
C GLY A 216 24.21 -8.00 -1.00
N PHE A 217 24.43 -6.97 -0.18
CA PHE A 217 25.06 -5.72 -0.61
C PHE A 217 26.26 -5.40 0.28
N CYS A 218 27.26 -4.74 -0.29
CA CYS A 218 28.37 -4.15 0.44
C CYS A 218 28.66 -2.76 -0.12
N GLY A 219 28.87 -1.79 0.76
CA GLY A 219 29.34 -0.45 0.40
C GLY A 219 30.58 -0.07 1.21
N ASP A 220 31.52 0.65 0.60
CA ASP A 220 32.76 1.05 1.27
C ASP A 220 33.02 2.57 1.23
N ALA A 221 34.12 2.99 1.86
CA ALA A 221 34.58 4.37 1.91
C ALA A 221 34.86 5.02 0.56
N ARG A 222 35.06 4.23 -0.51
CA ARG A 222 35.29 4.73 -1.88
C ARG A 222 33.97 5.11 -2.56
N GLY A 223 32.83 4.86 -1.92
CA GLY A 223 31.50 5.04 -2.50
C GLY A 223 31.10 3.92 -3.45
N VAL A 224 31.89 2.84 -3.53
CA VAL A 224 31.57 1.67 -4.35
C VAL A 224 30.51 0.86 -3.62
N ILE A 225 29.45 0.48 -4.34
CA ILE A 225 28.45 -0.46 -3.86
C ILE A 225 28.54 -1.70 -4.74
N CYS A 226 28.61 -2.88 -4.15
CA CYS A 226 28.56 -4.14 -4.85
C CYS A 226 27.48 -5.06 -4.27
N PHE A 227 27.12 -6.10 -5.02
CA PHE A 227 26.12 -7.07 -4.60
C PHE A 227 26.51 -8.50 -4.95
N THR A 228 26.00 -9.44 -4.16
CA THR A 228 26.01 -10.88 -4.42
C THR A 228 24.65 -11.31 -4.94
N VAL A 229 24.59 -12.40 -5.72
CA VAL A 229 23.34 -12.89 -6.35
C VAL A 229 22.61 -13.96 -5.55
N ASP A 230 23.28 -14.50 -4.53
CA ASP A 230 22.84 -15.63 -3.71
C ASP A 230 22.41 -15.21 -2.30
N GLY A 231 22.46 -13.92 -1.98
CA GLY A 231 22.12 -13.38 -0.67
C GLY A 231 23.18 -13.62 0.40
N GLN A 232 24.34 -14.19 0.03
CA GLN A 232 25.45 -14.37 0.96
C GLN A 232 26.13 -13.03 1.26
N PRO A 233 26.73 -12.87 2.46
CA PRO A 233 27.50 -11.68 2.79
C PRO A 233 28.67 -11.53 1.80
N PRO A 234 28.78 -10.38 1.11
CA PRO A 234 29.98 -10.08 0.35
C PRO A 234 31.21 -10.14 1.24
N ARG A 235 32.34 -10.62 0.70
CA ARG A 235 33.57 -10.72 1.48
C ARG A 235 34.12 -9.33 1.76
N VAL A 236 34.58 -9.13 2.98
CA VAL A 236 35.25 -7.90 3.41
C VAL A 236 36.72 -8.19 3.64
N VAL A 237 37.60 -7.38 3.05
CA VAL A 237 39.05 -7.47 3.23
C VAL A 237 39.54 -6.09 3.65
N ASN A 238 40.23 -6.02 4.79
CA ASN A 238 40.82 -4.76 5.28
C ASN A 238 39.83 -3.58 5.39
N GLY A 239 38.57 -3.85 5.78
CA GLY A 239 37.54 -2.80 5.86
C GLY A 239 37.12 -2.27 4.50
N GLU A 240 37.25 -3.06 3.43
CA GLU A 240 36.74 -2.73 2.09
C GLU A 240 35.94 -3.90 1.50
N CYS A 241 35.02 -3.59 0.59
CA CYS A 241 34.27 -4.62 -0.14
C CYS A 241 35.18 -5.30 -1.18
N ASP A 242 35.28 -6.63 -1.12
CA ASP A 242 36.05 -7.44 -2.05
C ASP A 242 35.29 -7.60 -3.39
N LEU A 243 35.70 -6.81 -4.39
CA LEU A 243 35.07 -6.78 -5.72
C LEU A 243 35.30 -8.05 -6.55
N ASP A 244 36.20 -8.93 -6.14
CA ASP A 244 36.33 -10.25 -6.77
C ASP A 244 35.21 -11.19 -6.31
N SER A 245 34.64 -10.92 -5.13
CA SER A 245 33.55 -11.70 -4.52
C SER A 245 32.14 -11.17 -4.80
N CYS A 246 32.02 -9.97 -5.37
CA CYS A 246 30.74 -9.30 -5.60
C CYS A 246 30.73 -8.46 -6.89
N THR A 247 29.56 -8.30 -7.50
CA THR A 247 29.39 -7.49 -8.72
C THR A 247 29.13 -6.04 -8.36
N ALA A 248 29.90 -5.09 -8.90
CA ALA A 248 29.68 -3.67 -8.68
C ALA A 248 28.31 -3.20 -9.22
N LEU A 249 27.60 -2.43 -8.42
CA LEU A 249 26.32 -1.80 -8.74
C LEU A 249 26.60 -0.49 -9.50
N ARG A 250 26.25 -0.45 -10.79
CA ARG A 250 26.32 0.77 -11.61
C ARG A 250 25.16 1.71 -11.36
#